data_AF-G1CW46-F1
#
_entry.id   AF-G1CW46-F1
#
_cell.length_a   1.000
_cell.length_b   1.000
_cell.length_c   1.000
_cell.angle_alpha   90.00
_cell.angle_beta   90.00
_cell.angle_gamma   90.00
#
_symmetry.space_group_name_H-M   'P 1'
#
loop_
_entity.id
_entity.type
_entity.pdbx_description
1 polymer ?
#
loop_
_entity_poly.entity_id
_entity_poly.type
_entity_poly.pdbx_seq_one_letter_code
_entity_poly.pdbx_strand_id
1 'polypeptide(L)'
;LCDQVSDAVLDACLAVDPYSKVACETASKTGMVMVFGEITSKANLDFQKIVRDTVKDIGFCDSSHGFDYKTCNVLVAIEKQSLEIGQATEYAHEEKLGAGDQGLMFGYATNETEECMPLTVVLAHQLNAKVAQLRRTGDLWWARPDTKSQVTIEYKFDRGMSVPLRIHSIVMSVQHDQNVSLEQLRRELKEKVVTAVVPSKYINEQTVIHLNPAGNFVMGGPIGDAGLTGRKIIVDTYGGWGAHGGGAFSGKDFSKVDRSAAYAARWVAKSLIKADLCKRVLVQISYAIGIAKPLSITVFSYGTSKKSEKELLDIINN
;
A
#
# COMPACT_ATOMS: atom_id res chain seq x y z
N LEU A 1 3.89 0.36 9.41
CA LEU A 1 3.69 -0.24 10.75
C LEU A 1 2.22 -0.56 10.96
N CYS A 2 1.35 0.43 11.16
CA CYS A 2 -0.06 0.20 11.48
C CYS A 2 -0.79 -0.70 10.48
N ASP A 3 -0.64 -0.44 9.18
CA ASP A 3 -1.21 -1.29 8.13
C ASP A 3 -0.78 -2.76 8.24
N GLN A 4 0.51 -3.02 8.50
CA GLN A 4 1.04 -4.38 8.67
C GLN A 4 0.52 -5.05 9.94
N VAL A 5 0.33 -4.30 11.04
CA VAL A 5 -0.25 -4.83 12.28
C VAL A 5 -1.72 -5.19 12.07
N SER A 6 -2.49 -4.31 11.43
CA SER A 6 -3.90 -4.55 11.12
C SER A 6 -4.10 -5.78 10.24
N ASP A 7 -3.27 -5.94 9.20
CA ASP A 7 -3.32 -7.13 8.35
C ASP A 7 -2.78 -8.39 9.04
N ALA A 8 -1.79 -8.29 9.93
CA ALA A 8 -1.35 -9.45 10.72
C ALA A 8 -2.46 -9.97 11.66
N VAL A 9 -3.28 -9.07 12.21
CA VAL A 9 -4.48 -9.45 12.97
C VAL A 9 -5.52 -10.11 12.07
N LEU A 10 -5.76 -9.56 10.87
CA LEU A 10 -6.64 -10.18 9.88
C LEU A 10 -6.18 -11.59 9.51
N ASP A 11 -4.90 -11.78 9.18
CA ASP A 11 -4.32 -13.06 8.83
C ASP A 11 -4.47 -14.07 9.96
N ALA A 12 -4.23 -13.65 11.21
CA ALA A 12 -4.44 -14.50 12.38
C ALA A 12 -5.90 -14.94 12.56
N CYS A 13 -6.87 -14.07 12.24
CA CYS A 13 -8.29 -14.43 12.22
C CYS A 13 -8.58 -15.46 11.12
N LEU A 14 -8.16 -15.17 9.89
CA LEU A 14 -8.46 -15.98 8.70
C LEU A 14 -7.78 -17.36 8.72
N ALA A 15 -6.63 -17.49 9.39
CA ALA A 15 -5.94 -18.76 9.56
C ALA A 15 -6.75 -19.78 10.36
N VAL A 16 -7.66 -19.33 11.23
CA VAL A 16 -8.53 -20.20 12.04
C VAL A 16 -9.96 -20.21 11.52
N ASP A 17 -10.47 -19.04 11.12
CA ASP A 17 -11.84 -18.85 10.65
C ASP A 17 -11.84 -18.02 9.36
N PRO A 18 -11.88 -18.67 8.18
CA PRO A 18 -11.85 -17.99 6.88
C PRO A 18 -13.01 -17.00 6.66
N TYR A 19 -14.08 -17.10 7.45
CA TYR A 19 -15.26 -16.23 7.35
C TYR A 19 -15.28 -15.11 8.39
N SER A 20 -14.17 -14.93 9.12
CA SER A 20 -14.00 -13.86 10.10
C SER A 20 -14.40 -12.50 9.52
N LYS A 21 -15.18 -11.74 10.27
CA LYS A 21 -15.51 -10.35 9.96
C LYS A 21 -14.52 -9.47 10.72
N VAL A 22 -13.69 -8.74 10.00
CA VAL A 22 -12.58 -7.99 10.58
C VAL A 22 -12.59 -6.57 10.03
N ALA A 23 -12.57 -5.61 10.96
CA ALA A 23 -12.32 -4.19 10.75
C ALA A 23 -11.33 -3.74 11.85
N CYS A 24 -10.08 -4.18 11.72
CA CYS A 24 -9.03 -3.90 12.69
C CYS A 24 -8.25 -2.64 12.31
N GLU A 25 -8.38 -1.60 13.12
CA GLU A 25 -7.59 -0.39 13.02
C GLU A 25 -6.40 -0.45 13.97
N THR A 26 -5.29 0.13 13.55
CA THR A 26 -4.09 0.29 14.37
C THR A 26 -3.63 1.74 14.41
N ALA A 27 -3.34 2.24 15.60
CA ALA A 27 -2.65 3.50 15.84
C ALA A 27 -1.33 3.27 16.59
N SER A 28 -0.31 4.10 16.32
CA SER A 28 0.98 4.02 17.01
C SER A 28 1.55 5.39 17.32
N LYS A 29 2.14 5.54 18.51
CA LYS A 29 2.95 6.69 18.91
C LYS A 29 4.06 6.21 19.85
N THR A 30 4.86 7.12 20.41
CA THR A 30 5.97 6.82 21.31
C THR A 30 5.59 5.77 22.36
N GLY A 31 6.23 4.60 22.30
CA GLY A 31 6.02 3.51 23.24
C GLY A 31 4.63 2.85 23.22
N MET A 32 3.79 3.10 22.21
CA MET A 32 2.41 2.62 22.16
C MET A 32 2.03 2.07 20.77
N VAL A 33 1.41 0.90 20.77
CA VAL A 33 0.56 0.41 19.67
C VAL A 33 -0.84 0.16 20.24
N MET A 34 -1.86 0.68 19.59
CA MET A 34 -3.26 0.43 19.92
C MET A 34 -3.93 -0.26 18.74
N VAL A 35 -4.52 -1.42 18.97
CA VAL A 35 -5.42 -2.09 18.03
C VAL A 35 -6.86 -1.90 18.50
N PHE A 36 -7.74 -1.50 17.59
CA PHE A 36 -9.12 -1.15 17.92
C PHE A 36 -10.06 -1.34 16.72
N GLY A 37 -11.36 -1.42 16.97
CA GLY A 37 -12.38 -1.66 15.94
C GLY A 37 -13.16 -2.96 16.20
N GLU A 38 -13.63 -3.61 15.13
CA GLU A 38 -14.62 -4.68 15.24
C GLU A 38 -14.11 -6.01 14.67
N ILE A 39 -14.14 -7.06 15.48
CA ILE A 39 -13.79 -8.43 15.07
C ILE A 39 -14.87 -9.40 15.55
N THR A 40 -15.49 -10.09 14.60
CA THR A 40 -16.32 -11.27 14.86
C THR A 40 -15.64 -12.47 14.21
N SER A 41 -15.03 -13.33 15.03
CA SER A 41 -14.26 -14.50 14.59
C SER A 41 -14.36 -15.62 15.62
N LYS A 42 -14.18 -16.87 15.17
CA LYS A 42 -13.97 -18.04 16.06
C LYS A 42 -12.52 -18.14 16.56
N ALA A 43 -11.60 -17.33 16.02
CA ALA A 43 -10.19 -17.35 16.40
C ALA A 43 -10.00 -16.87 17.85
N ASN A 44 -9.15 -17.57 18.59
CA ASN A 44 -8.64 -17.09 19.88
C ASN A 44 -7.33 -16.34 19.64
N LEU A 45 -7.37 -15.01 19.69
CA LEU A 45 -6.27 -14.14 19.25
C LEU A 45 -5.41 -13.69 20.43
N ASP A 46 -4.10 -13.93 20.35
CA ASP A 46 -3.12 -13.27 21.21
C ASP A 46 -2.64 -11.97 20.53
N PHE A 47 -3.39 -10.88 20.75
CA PHE A 47 -3.05 -9.57 20.20
C PHE A 47 -1.67 -9.07 20.66
N GLN A 48 -1.23 -9.40 21.88
CA GLN A 48 0.09 -9.01 22.36
C GLN A 48 1.16 -9.65 21.48
N LYS A 49 1.07 -10.96 21.26
CA LYS A 49 2.02 -11.69 20.42
C LYS A 49 1.98 -11.20 18.97
N ILE A 50 0.81 -11.10 18.36
CA ILE A 50 0.65 -10.68 16.95
C ILE A 50 1.28 -9.29 16.73
N VAL A 51 0.94 -8.31 17.57
CA VAL A 51 1.47 -6.95 17.46
C VAL A 51 2.99 -6.94 17.63
N ARG A 52 3.50 -7.63 18.66
CA ARG A 52 4.93 -7.63 18.99
C ARG A 52 5.78 -8.33 17.93
N ASP A 53 5.30 -9.46 17.39
CA ASP A 53 5.99 -10.17 16.31
C ASP A 53 6.05 -9.31 15.04
N THR A 54 4.96 -8.65 14.67
CA THR A 54 4.96 -7.73 13.51
C THR A 54 5.92 -6.55 13.71
N VAL A 55 5.95 -5.93 14.89
CA VAL A 55 6.89 -4.84 15.21
C VAL A 55 8.35 -5.33 15.15
N LYS A 56 8.61 -6.55 15.63
CA LYS A 56 9.92 -7.20 15.58
C LYS A 56 10.37 -7.45 14.14
N ASP A 57 9.50 -8.01 13.28
CA ASP A 57 9.82 -8.35 11.89
C ASP A 57 10.10 -7.11 11.01
N ILE A 58 9.48 -5.98 11.36
CA ILE A 58 9.80 -4.68 10.76
C ILE A 58 11.22 -4.25 11.14
N GLY A 59 11.67 -4.55 12.36
CA GLY A 59 13.02 -4.27 12.86
C GLY A 59 13.08 -3.27 14.03
N PHE A 60 11.96 -2.97 14.68
CA PHE A 60 11.92 -2.14 15.88
C PHE A 60 12.18 -3.01 17.13
N CYS A 61 13.46 -3.25 17.41
CA CYS A 61 13.93 -4.22 18.41
C CYS A 61 14.75 -3.63 19.56
N ASP A 62 14.92 -2.31 19.57
CA ASP A 62 15.76 -1.61 20.54
C ASP A 62 15.28 -0.17 20.72
N SER A 63 15.22 0.29 21.97
CA SER A 63 14.77 1.64 22.31
C SER A 63 15.62 2.72 21.67
N SER A 64 16.91 2.45 21.40
CA SER A 64 17.80 3.37 20.66
C SER A 64 17.36 3.60 19.21
N HIS A 65 16.53 2.72 18.64
CA HIS A 65 15.97 2.88 17.30
C HIS A 65 14.67 3.70 17.31
N GLY A 66 14.23 4.18 18.48
CA GLY A 66 13.01 4.96 18.67
C GLY A 66 11.75 4.12 18.98
N PHE A 67 11.83 2.79 18.91
CA PHE A 67 10.73 1.89 19.24
C PHE A 67 11.22 0.45 19.48
N ASP A 68 10.63 -0.25 20.45
CA ASP A 68 11.03 -1.62 20.82
C ASP A 68 9.81 -2.51 21.09
N TYR A 69 9.71 -3.61 20.34
CA TYR A 69 8.63 -4.59 20.49
C TYR A 69 8.57 -5.25 21.88
N LYS A 70 9.69 -5.30 22.63
CA LYS A 70 9.72 -5.93 23.96
C LYS A 70 9.08 -5.05 25.03
N THR A 71 9.18 -3.74 24.88
CA THR A 71 8.86 -2.77 25.93
C THR A 71 7.69 -1.85 25.59
N CYS A 72 7.23 -1.82 24.33
CA CYS A 72 6.08 -1.02 23.97
C CYS A 72 4.80 -1.49 24.68
N ASN A 73 3.96 -0.52 25.03
CA ASN A 73 2.59 -0.76 25.46
C ASN A 73 1.75 -1.20 24.27
N VAL A 74 0.94 -2.24 24.45
CA VAL A 74 -0.01 -2.73 23.45
C VAL A 74 -1.39 -2.65 24.07
N LEU A 75 -2.20 -1.71 23.57
CA LEU A 75 -3.58 -1.49 23.97
C LEU A 75 -4.53 -2.19 22.99
N VAL A 76 -5.55 -2.85 23.51
CA VAL A 76 -6.54 -3.58 22.71
C VAL A 76 -7.93 -3.05 23.08
N ALA A 77 -8.63 -2.51 22.09
CA ALA A 77 -10.01 -2.02 22.21
C ALA A 77 -10.85 -2.59 21.06
N ILE A 78 -10.99 -3.92 21.05
CA ILE A 78 -11.71 -4.67 20.02
C ILE A 78 -13.07 -5.09 20.55
N GLU A 79 -14.12 -4.79 19.80
CA GLU A 79 -15.49 -5.25 20.07
C GLU A 79 -15.98 -6.18 18.95
N LYS A 80 -17.19 -6.72 19.12
CA LYS A 80 -17.83 -7.49 18.04
C LYS A 80 -18.42 -6.53 17.00
N GLN A 81 -18.52 -7.00 15.76
CA GLN A 81 -19.26 -6.27 14.73
C GLN A 81 -20.71 -6.03 15.17
N SER A 82 -21.25 -4.85 14.84
CA SER A 82 -22.67 -4.54 15.05
C SER A 82 -23.58 -5.60 14.42
N LEU A 83 -24.60 -6.02 15.17
CA LEU A 83 -25.60 -7.00 14.71
C LEU A 83 -26.37 -6.50 13.48
N GLU A 84 -26.65 -5.20 13.38
CA GLU A 84 -27.38 -4.60 12.25
C GLU A 84 -26.55 -4.68 10.96
N ILE A 85 -25.23 -4.47 11.06
CA ILE A 85 -24.30 -4.62 9.94
C ILE A 85 -24.14 -6.10 9.59
N GLY A 86 -24.04 -6.97 10.59
CA GLY A 86 -23.97 -8.42 10.40
C GLY A 86 -25.17 -8.94 9.61
N GLN A 87 -26.40 -8.59 10.02
CA GLN A 87 -27.63 -9.02 9.34
C GLN A 87 -27.73 -8.52 7.89
N ALA A 88 -27.27 -7.30 7.61
CA ALA A 88 -27.27 -6.76 6.24
C ALA A 88 -26.20 -7.43 5.33
N THR A 89 -25.19 -8.07 5.92
CA THR A 89 -24.02 -8.61 5.23
C THR A 89 -23.87 -10.12 5.39
N GLU A 90 -24.83 -10.79 6.03
CA GLU A 90 -24.92 -12.25 6.15
C GLU A 90 -25.95 -12.79 5.15
N TYR A 91 -25.50 -13.62 4.21
CA TYR A 91 -26.38 -14.40 3.33
C TYR A 91 -25.97 -15.87 3.35
N ALA A 92 -26.96 -16.75 3.29
CA ALA A 92 -26.75 -18.21 3.28
C ALA A 92 -25.96 -18.72 2.05
N HIS A 93 -25.80 -17.89 1.01
CA HIS A 93 -25.02 -18.18 -0.18
C HIS A 93 -24.01 -17.06 -0.44
N GLU A 94 -22.74 -17.43 -0.58
CA GLU A 94 -21.63 -16.49 -0.80
C GLU A 94 -21.84 -15.58 -2.02
N GLU A 95 -22.47 -16.09 -3.08
CA GLU A 95 -22.77 -15.33 -4.31
C GLU A 95 -23.78 -14.19 -4.12
N LYS A 96 -24.52 -14.20 -3.02
CA LYS A 96 -25.51 -13.16 -2.68
C LYS A 96 -25.05 -12.26 -1.54
N LEU A 97 -23.79 -12.39 -1.10
CA LEU A 97 -23.23 -11.56 -0.05
C LEU A 97 -23.30 -10.08 -0.47
N GLY A 98 -24.05 -9.29 0.30
CA GLY A 98 -24.13 -7.84 0.11
C GLY A 98 -22.79 -7.17 0.39
N ALA A 99 -22.54 -6.03 -0.24
CA ALA A 99 -21.37 -5.20 0.08
C ALA A 99 -21.37 -4.81 1.57
N GLY A 100 -20.19 -4.89 2.22
CA GLY A 100 -20.03 -4.57 3.63
C GLY A 100 -20.22 -3.10 3.99
N ASP A 101 -20.14 -2.21 2.99
CA ASP A 101 -20.36 -0.78 3.10
C ASP A 101 -20.69 -0.21 1.71
N GLN A 102 -21.17 1.03 1.66
CA GLN A 102 -21.19 1.81 0.44
C GLN A 102 -19.78 2.31 0.09
N GLY A 103 -19.55 2.60 -1.19
CA GLY A 103 -18.31 3.25 -1.58
C GLY A 103 -18.06 3.19 -3.08
N LEU A 104 -16.97 3.82 -3.49
CA LEU A 104 -16.47 3.78 -4.85
C LEU A 104 -15.01 3.35 -4.81
N MET A 105 -14.60 2.54 -5.78
CA MET A 105 -13.27 1.93 -5.86
C MET A 105 -12.73 2.08 -7.27
N PHE A 106 -11.41 2.13 -7.39
CA PHE A 106 -10.76 2.31 -8.67
C PHE A 106 -9.68 1.26 -8.95
N GLY A 107 -9.72 0.74 -10.16
CA GLY A 107 -8.70 -0.08 -10.79
C GLY A 107 -7.94 0.72 -11.82
N TYR A 108 -6.62 0.75 -11.76
CA TYR A 108 -5.83 1.43 -12.79
C TYR A 108 -4.75 0.52 -13.33
N ALA A 109 -4.47 0.62 -14.63
CA ALA A 109 -3.33 -0.03 -15.25
C ALA A 109 -2.79 0.80 -16.43
N THR A 110 -1.49 0.69 -16.66
CA THR A 110 -0.73 1.38 -17.72
C THR A 110 0.29 0.40 -18.30
N ASN A 111 0.62 0.49 -19.58
CA ASN A 111 1.59 -0.39 -20.23
C ASN A 111 3.05 0.09 -20.10
N GLU A 112 3.32 1.14 -19.33
CA GLU A 112 4.67 1.72 -19.21
C GLU A 112 5.68 0.80 -18.46
N THR A 113 5.20 -0.20 -17.73
CA THR A 113 6.00 -1.24 -17.07
C THR A 113 5.38 -2.63 -17.29
N GLU A 114 6.17 -3.69 -17.07
CA GLU A 114 5.75 -5.08 -17.29
C GLU A 114 4.63 -5.50 -16.32
N GLU A 115 4.72 -5.06 -15.08
CA GLU A 115 3.74 -5.25 -14.00
C GLU A 115 2.45 -4.42 -14.19
N CYS A 116 2.41 -3.61 -15.24
CA CYS A 116 1.33 -2.70 -15.62
C CYS A 116 1.04 -1.62 -14.56
N MET A 117 2.08 -1.04 -13.97
CA MET A 117 2.02 0.01 -12.95
C MET A 117 2.76 1.29 -13.41
N PRO A 118 2.44 2.46 -12.86
CA PRO A 118 3.24 3.66 -13.11
C PRO A 118 4.68 3.48 -12.66
N LEU A 119 5.64 3.84 -13.52
CA LEU A 119 7.07 3.69 -13.23
C LEU A 119 7.49 4.53 -11.99
N THR A 120 6.83 5.66 -11.74
CA THR A 120 7.08 6.50 -10.56
C THR A 120 6.89 5.75 -9.25
N VAL A 121 5.75 5.07 -9.07
CA VAL A 121 5.44 4.34 -7.83
C VAL A 121 6.23 3.04 -7.74
N VAL A 122 6.46 2.36 -8.86
CA VAL A 122 7.30 1.16 -8.93
C VAL A 122 8.70 1.45 -8.39
N LEU A 123 9.37 2.48 -8.92
CA LEU A 123 10.73 2.81 -8.49
C LEU A 123 10.76 3.30 -7.04
N ALA A 124 9.78 4.10 -6.61
CA ALA A 124 9.70 4.53 -5.21
C ALA A 124 9.58 3.33 -4.25
N HIS A 125 8.75 2.34 -4.56
CA HIS A 125 8.62 1.13 -3.74
C HIS A 125 9.90 0.30 -3.73
N GLN A 126 10.50 0.10 -4.90
CA GLN A 126 11.75 -0.67 -5.04
C GLN A 126 12.92 -0.02 -4.29
N LEU A 127 13.00 1.32 -4.24
CA LEU A 127 14.01 2.03 -3.44
C LEU A 127 13.87 1.71 -1.94
N ASN A 128 12.66 1.80 -1.37
CA ASN A 128 12.45 1.44 0.05
C ASN A 128 12.71 -0.06 0.31
N ALA A 129 12.26 -0.93 -0.60
CA ALA A 129 12.50 -2.37 -0.50
C ALA A 129 14.00 -2.70 -0.51
N LYS A 130 14.77 -2.01 -1.35
CA LYS A 130 16.23 -2.18 -1.41
C LYS A 130 16.93 -1.69 -0.14
N VAL A 131 16.51 -0.57 0.44
CA VAL A 131 17.02 -0.14 1.77
C VAL A 131 16.69 -1.18 2.84
N ALA A 132 15.45 -1.69 2.88
CA ALA A 132 15.05 -2.72 3.84
C ALA A 132 15.85 -4.03 3.67
N GLN A 133 16.14 -4.43 2.43
CA GLN A 133 17.01 -5.57 2.13
C GLN A 133 18.40 -5.36 2.74
N LEU A 134 19.07 -4.25 2.38
CA LEU A 134 20.45 -3.98 2.80
C LEU A 134 20.57 -3.72 4.31
N ARG A 135 19.52 -3.18 4.93
CA ARG A 135 19.41 -3.07 6.39
C ARG A 135 19.39 -4.45 7.05
N ARG A 136 18.61 -5.38 6.51
CA ARG A 136 18.47 -6.75 7.07
C ARG A 136 19.70 -7.62 6.84
N THR A 137 20.45 -7.40 5.76
CA THR A 137 21.73 -8.09 5.51
C THR A 137 22.90 -7.48 6.29
N GLY A 138 22.75 -6.25 6.79
CA GLY A 138 23.80 -5.51 7.49
C GLY A 138 24.70 -4.68 6.56
N ASP A 139 24.49 -4.72 5.25
CA ASP A 139 25.25 -3.94 4.26
C ASP A 139 25.08 -2.42 4.41
N LEU A 140 23.93 -2.01 4.98
CA LEU A 140 23.66 -0.68 5.51
C LEU A 140 23.41 -0.80 7.03
N TRP A 141 24.46 -1.12 7.79
CA TRP A 141 24.40 -1.32 9.25
C TRP A 141 23.74 -0.15 10.02
N TRP A 142 23.85 1.05 9.47
CA TRP A 142 23.33 2.27 10.07
C TRP A 142 21.85 2.52 9.75
N ALA A 143 21.27 1.83 8.76
CA ALA A 143 19.89 2.09 8.34
C ALA A 143 18.88 1.59 9.39
N ARG A 144 17.86 2.39 9.66
CA ARG A 144 16.74 2.06 10.55
C ARG A 144 15.45 1.87 9.74
N PRO A 145 14.37 1.31 10.33
CA PRO A 145 13.19 0.89 9.57
C PRO A 145 12.36 2.00 8.92
N ASP A 146 12.39 3.24 9.43
CA ASP A 146 11.59 4.34 8.88
C ASP A 146 12.26 4.97 7.65
N THR A 147 11.67 4.75 6.48
CA THR A 147 12.18 5.25 5.20
C THR A 147 11.07 5.83 4.35
N LYS A 148 11.40 6.87 3.57
CA LYS A 148 10.52 7.50 2.59
C LYS A 148 11.30 7.72 1.30
N SER A 149 10.66 7.48 0.17
CA SER A 149 11.23 7.80 -1.14
C SER A 149 10.19 8.40 -2.07
N GLN A 150 10.65 9.25 -2.98
CA GLN A 150 9.83 9.88 -4.01
C GLN A 150 10.62 9.92 -5.32
N VAL A 151 9.96 9.60 -6.43
CA VAL A 151 10.57 9.60 -7.76
C VAL A 151 9.71 10.47 -8.68
N THR A 152 10.35 11.46 -9.29
CA THR A 152 9.75 12.35 -10.29
C THR A 152 10.26 11.95 -11.66
N ILE A 153 9.37 11.63 -12.59
CA ILE A 153 9.70 11.21 -13.96
C ILE A 153 9.15 12.22 -14.95
N GLU A 154 9.96 12.53 -15.95
CA GLU A 154 9.54 13.30 -17.11
C GLU A 154 8.83 12.37 -18.09
N TYR A 155 7.60 12.72 -18.48
CA TYR A 155 6.76 11.92 -19.37
C TYR A 155 6.45 12.65 -20.67
N LYS A 156 6.40 11.88 -21.75
CA LYS A 156 5.69 12.27 -22.97
C LYS A 156 4.33 11.57 -23.00
N PHE A 157 3.28 12.29 -23.36
CA PHE A 157 1.99 11.68 -23.66
C PHE A 157 1.83 11.50 -25.18
N ASP A 158 1.73 10.25 -25.64
CA ASP A 158 1.46 9.93 -27.05
C ASP A 158 0.09 9.27 -27.16
N ARG A 159 -0.88 9.99 -27.74
CA ARG A 159 -2.27 9.52 -27.92
C ARG A 159 -2.85 8.88 -26.65
N GLY A 160 -2.62 9.55 -25.51
CA GLY A 160 -3.11 9.09 -24.20
C GLY A 160 -2.23 8.06 -23.49
N MET A 161 -1.19 7.50 -24.13
CA MET A 161 -0.20 6.65 -23.45
C MET A 161 0.76 7.51 -22.63
N SER A 162 1.17 7.05 -21.44
CA SER A 162 2.26 7.66 -20.67
C SER A 162 3.59 6.98 -21.04
N VAL A 163 4.51 7.73 -21.64
CA VAL A 163 5.84 7.23 -22.03
C VAL A 163 6.91 7.88 -21.14
N PRO A 164 7.55 7.14 -20.23
CA PRO A 164 8.60 7.67 -19.38
C PRO A 164 9.86 7.97 -20.21
N LEU A 165 10.38 9.20 -20.11
CA LEU A 165 11.57 9.63 -20.84
C LEU A 165 12.82 9.50 -19.98
N ARG A 166 12.81 10.11 -18.80
CA ARG A 166 13.93 10.11 -17.84
C ARG A 166 13.43 10.37 -16.43
N ILE A 167 14.26 10.09 -15.45
CA ILE A 167 14.04 10.53 -14.07
C ILE A 167 14.51 11.97 -13.94
N HIS A 168 13.60 12.83 -13.50
CA HIS A 168 13.90 14.21 -13.18
C HIS A 168 14.55 14.32 -11.80
N SER A 169 13.92 13.70 -10.79
CA SER A 169 14.39 13.78 -9.42
C SER A 169 14.14 12.50 -8.62
N ILE A 170 15.05 12.21 -7.69
CA ILE A 170 14.89 11.18 -6.67
C ILE A 170 15.07 11.84 -5.30
N VAL A 171 14.14 11.57 -4.38
CA VAL A 171 14.26 11.94 -2.98
C VAL A 171 14.26 10.67 -2.14
N MET A 172 15.21 10.55 -1.21
CA MET A 172 15.18 9.53 -0.17
C MET A 172 15.48 10.15 1.19
N SER A 173 14.67 9.80 2.19
CA SER A 173 14.91 10.09 3.60
C SER A 173 14.87 8.78 4.35
N VAL A 174 16.02 8.39 4.90
CA VAL A 174 16.21 7.12 5.61
C VAL A 174 16.60 7.44 7.04
N GLN A 175 15.84 6.93 8.01
CA GLN A 175 16.21 7.00 9.42
C GLN A 175 17.54 6.26 9.62
N HIS A 176 18.46 6.84 10.39
CA HIS A 176 19.82 6.30 10.51
C HIS A 176 20.38 6.36 11.93
N ASP A 177 21.39 5.53 12.16
CA ASP A 177 22.22 5.57 13.36
C ASP A 177 23.00 6.89 13.47
N GLN A 178 23.24 7.37 14.69
CA GLN A 178 23.97 8.62 14.92
C GLN A 178 25.45 8.56 14.51
N ASN A 179 26.02 7.35 14.39
CA ASN A 179 27.44 7.16 14.12
C ASN A 179 27.79 7.20 12.63
N VAL A 180 26.81 7.20 11.71
CA VAL A 180 27.09 7.35 10.26
C VAL A 180 27.20 8.83 9.88
N SER A 181 28.22 9.19 9.10
CA SER A 181 28.31 10.54 8.54
C SER A 181 27.32 10.72 7.39
N LEU A 182 26.82 11.95 7.21
CA LEU A 182 25.93 12.26 6.08
C LEU A 182 26.61 12.01 4.72
N GLU A 183 27.93 12.19 4.63
CA GLU A 183 28.70 11.89 3.42
C GLU A 183 28.65 10.40 3.09
N GLN A 184 28.94 9.53 4.07
CA GLN A 184 28.89 8.08 3.90
C GLN A 184 27.48 7.62 3.55
N LEU A 185 26.47 8.09 4.29
CA LEU A 185 25.07 7.75 4.06
C LEU A 185 24.64 8.09 2.63
N ARG A 186 24.94 9.32 2.17
CA ARG A 186 24.56 9.77 0.82
C ARG A 186 25.28 9.00 -0.27
N ARG A 187 26.57 8.71 -0.09
CA ARG A 187 27.35 7.89 -1.01
C ARG A 187 26.75 6.47 -1.12
N GLU A 188 26.53 5.82 0.02
CA GLU A 188 26.02 4.45 0.04
C GLU A 188 24.58 4.33 -0.49
N LEU A 189 23.70 5.28 -0.19
CA LEU A 189 22.37 5.32 -0.80
C LEU A 189 22.45 5.49 -2.32
N LYS A 190 23.35 6.34 -2.82
CA LYS A 190 23.52 6.52 -4.27
C LYS A 190 24.04 5.24 -4.92
N GLU A 191 25.14 4.69 -4.41
CA GLU A 191 25.86 3.56 -5.03
C GLU A 191 25.15 2.22 -4.84
N LYS A 192 24.64 1.93 -3.65
CA LYS A 192 24.07 0.61 -3.31
C LYS A 192 22.56 0.51 -3.53
N VAL A 193 21.85 1.65 -3.53
CA VAL A 193 20.38 1.69 -3.63
C VAL A 193 19.92 2.27 -4.95
N VAL A 194 20.25 3.54 -5.24
CA VAL A 194 19.77 4.20 -6.46
C VAL A 194 20.29 3.50 -7.71
N THR A 195 21.61 3.26 -7.81
CA THR A 195 22.20 2.57 -8.96
C THR A 195 21.70 1.13 -9.12
N ALA A 196 21.33 0.46 -8.04
CA ALA A 196 20.84 -0.92 -8.09
C ALA A 196 19.38 -1.03 -8.55
N VAL A 197 18.55 -0.03 -8.24
CA VAL A 197 17.11 -0.04 -8.53
C VAL A 197 16.79 0.64 -9.85
N VAL A 198 17.44 1.76 -10.13
CA VAL A 198 17.05 2.63 -11.23
C VAL A 198 17.77 2.22 -12.52
N PRO A 199 17.03 1.88 -13.59
CA PRO A 199 17.65 1.56 -14.88
C PRO A 199 18.48 2.73 -15.41
N SER A 200 19.72 2.46 -15.81
CA SER A 200 20.68 3.48 -16.26
C SER A 200 20.16 4.34 -17.42
N LYS A 201 19.33 3.77 -18.30
CA LYS A 201 18.68 4.48 -19.41
C LYS A 201 17.81 5.68 -18.98
N TYR A 202 17.38 5.75 -17.72
CA TYR A 202 16.55 6.84 -17.20
C TYR A 202 17.33 7.87 -16.38
N ILE A 203 18.62 7.63 -16.06
CA ILE A 203 19.47 8.56 -15.31
C ILE A 203 20.44 9.25 -16.26
N ASN A 204 20.62 10.55 -16.05
CA ASN A 204 21.60 11.38 -16.75
C ASN A 204 22.19 12.45 -15.82
N GLU A 205 23.09 13.28 -16.34
CA GLU A 205 23.78 14.35 -15.59
C GLU A 205 22.82 15.40 -15.01
N GLN A 206 21.64 15.57 -15.61
CA GLN A 206 20.59 16.50 -15.18
C GLN A 206 19.64 15.89 -14.13
N THR A 207 19.87 14.65 -13.71
CA THR A 207 19.04 14.00 -12.68
C THR A 207 19.36 14.55 -11.30
N VAL A 208 18.36 15.12 -10.64
CA VAL A 208 18.54 15.70 -9.30
C VAL A 208 18.32 14.65 -8.21
N ILE A 209 19.33 14.41 -7.37
CA ILE A 209 19.28 13.36 -6.35
C ILE A 209 19.39 13.99 -4.95
N HIS A 210 18.30 13.95 -4.18
CA HIS A 210 18.22 14.45 -2.81
C HIS A 210 18.23 13.29 -1.81
N LEU A 211 19.37 13.08 -1.14
CA LEU A 211 19.55 11.99 -0.16
C LEU A 211 19.72 12.58 1.25
N ASN A 212 18.79 12.23 2.14
CA ASN A 212 18.61 12.84 3.46
C ASN A 212 18.75 14.38 3.39
N PRO A 213 17.86 15.07 2.65
CA PRO A 213 17.96 16.52 2.45
C PRO A 213 17.81 17.32 3.74
N ALA A 214 17.08 16.80 4.74
CA ALA A 214 16.96 17.39 6.07
C ALA A 214 18.24 17.26 6.93
N GLY A 215 19.28 16.59 6.41
CA GLY A 215 20.47 16.24 7.19
C GLY A 215 20.16 15.05 8.10
N ASN A 216 20.26 15.27 9.41
CA ASN A 216 20.10 14.20 10.39
C ASN A 216 18.64 13.75 10.54
N PHE A 217 18.43 12.44 10.46
CA PHE A 217 17.16 11.78 10.73
C PHE A 217 17.40 10.58 11.64
N VAL A 218 17.81 10.85 12.88
CA VAL A 218 18.11 9.81 13.88
C VAL A 218 16.83 9.31 14.56
N MET A 219 15.97 10.24 14.96
CA MET A 219 14.68 9.95 15.60
C MET A 219 13.59 9.75 14.54
N GLY A 220 13.16 8.50 14.33
CA GLY A 220 12.15 8.12 13.35
C GLY A 220 11.22 7.01 13.87
N GLY A 221 10.23 6.61 13.08
CA GLY A 221 9.18 5.70 13.50
C GLY A 221 8.17 6.37 14.46
N PRO A 222 7.47 5.61 15.30
CA PRO A 222 6.38 6.13 16.14
C PRO A 222 6.78 7.26 17.10
N ILE A 223 8.06 7.36 17.47
CA ILE A 223 8.56 8.49 18.29
C ILE A 223 8.55 9.80 17.50
N GLY A 224 8.96 9.77 16.23
CA GLY A 224 9.03 10.94 15.36
C GLY A 224 7.67 11.37 14.83
N ASP A 225 6.80 10.43 14.46
CA ASP A 225 5.52 10.71 13.81
C ASP A 225 4.43 9.73 14.25
N ALA A 226 3.18 10.15 14.31
CA ALA A 226 2.07 9.27 14.67
C ALA A 226 1.69 8.38 13.47
N GLY A 227 1.49 7.09 13.71
CA GLY A 227 1.06 6.14 12.70
C GLY A 227 -0.42 5.80 12.86
N LEU A 228 -1.16 5.73 11.76
CA LEU A 228 -2.51 5.19 11.72
C LEU A 228 -2.66 4.32 10.47
N THR A 229 -3.50 3.29 10.56
CA THR A 229 -3.90 2.43 9.45
C THR A 229 -4.60 3.25 8.38
N GLY A 230 -4.41 2.91 7.10
CA GLY A 230 -5.10 3.60 6.01
C GLY A 230 -4.64 5.04 5.76
N ARG A 231 -3.47 5.46 6.28
CA ARG A 231 -2.89 6.79 5.99
C ARG A 231 -1.90 6.79 4.82
N LYS A 232 -1.87 5.69 4.06
CA LYS A 232 -0.97 5.48 2.92
C LYS A 232 -1.70 4.96 1.67
N ILE A 233 -3.01 5.21 1.56
CA ILE A 233 -3.85 4.72 0.45
C ILE A 233 -3.33 5.02 -0.97
N ILE A 234 -2.63 6.14 -1.18
CA ILE A 234 -2.04 6.45 -2.49
C ILE A 234 -0.71 5.70 -2.73
N VAL A 235 0.04 5.43 -1.65
CA VAL A 235 1.24 4.59 -1.67
C VAL A 235 0.85 3.12 -1.91
N ASP A 236 -0.24 2.66 -1.30
CA ASP A 236 -0.76 1.30 -1.45
C ASP A 236 -1.32 1.02 -2.86
N THR A 237 -1.66 2.07 -3.59
CA THR A 237 -2.27 1.98 -4.93
C THR A 237 -1.33 2.45 -6.03
N TYR A 238 -1.64 3.57 -6.67
CA TYR A 238 -1.07 3.95 -7.97
C TYR A 238 -0.18 5.19 -7.89
N GLY A 239 0.21 5.63 -6.70
CA GLY A 239 1.15 6.76 -6.52
C GLY A 239 0.67 8.08 -7.12
N GLY A 240 -0.65 8.31 -7.13
CA GLY A 240 -1.29 9.52 -7.65
C GLY A 240 -1.83 9.38 -9.07
N TRP A 241 -1.52 8.28 -9.77
CA TRP A 241 -2.10 7.98 -11.07
C TRP A 241 -3.49 7.34 -10.96
N GLY A 242 -4.26 7.41 -12.04
CA GLY A 242 -5.64 6.91 -12.04
C GLY A 242 -6.52 7.73 -11.11
N ALA A 243 -7.11 7.08 -10.11
CA ALA A 243 -7.92 7.71 -9.07
C ALA A 243 -7.94 6.84 -7.81
N HIS A 244 -8.51 7.36 -6.72
CA HIS A 244 -8.68 6.65 -5.47
C HIS A 244 -10.06 6.91 -4.88
N GLY A 245 -10.66 5.89 -4.26
CA GLY A 245 -12.02 5.94 -3.75
C GLY A 245 -12.19 6.45 -2.33
N GLY A 246 -11.11 6.39 -1.56
CA GLY A 246 -11.01 6.88 -0.19
C GLY A 246 -10.85 5.76 0.84
N GLY A 247 -11.39 4.57 0.55
CA GLY A 247 -11.30 3.41 1.42
C GLY A 247 -9.89 2.85 1.58
N ALA A 248 -9.48 2.61 2.84
CA ALA A 248 -8.26 1.88 3.17
C ALA A 248 -8.43 0.36 2.99
N PHE A 249 -7.31 -0.36 2.82
CA PHE A 249 -7.33 -1.82 2.60
C PHE A 249 -7.04 -2.65 3.85
N SER A 250 -5.97 -2.30 4.57
CA SER A 250 -5.42 -3.12 5.64
C SER A 250 -6.40 -3.29 6.80
N GLY A 251 -6.41 -4.47 7.44
CA GLY A 251 -7.28 -4.78 8.57
C GLY A 251 -8.72 -5.10 8.22
N LYS A 252 -9.05 -5.18 6.93
CA LYS A 252 -10.42 -5.43 6.44
C LYS A 252 -10.52 -6.78 5.74
N ASP A 253 -11.54 -7.56 6.12
CA ASP A 253 -11.90 -8.82 5.44
C ASP A 253 -12.54 -8.56 4.06
N PHE A 254 -12.71 -9.63 3.28
CA PHE A 254 -13.14 -9.53 1.88
C PHE A 254 -14.54 -8.93 1.68
N SER A 255 -15.41 -8.94 2.70
CA SER A 255 -16.75 -8.33 2.58
C SER A 255 -16.68 -6.80 2.50
N LYS A 256 -15.56 -6.19 2.93
CA LYS A 256 -15.34 -4.74 2.81
C LYS A 256 -14.87 -4.45 1.40
N VAL A 257 -15.82 -3.95 0.60
CA VAL A 257 -15.63 -3.66 -0.83
C VAL A 257 -14.50 -2.66 -1.09
N ASP A 258 -14.12 -1.83 -0.12
CA ASP A 258 -12.93 -0.98 -0.20
C ASP A 258 -11.69 -1.75 -0.65
N ARG A 259 -11.53 -2.98 -0.14
CA ARG A 259 -10.40 -3.86 -0.46
C ARG A 259 -10.72 -4.75 -1.65
N SER A 260 -11.79 -5.55 -1.54
CA SER A 260 -12.09 -6.59 -2.52
C SER A 260 -12.45 -6.02 -3.89
N ALA A 261 -13.27 -4.96 -3.95
CA ALA A 261 -13.64 -4.33 -5.22
C ALA A 261 -12.50 -3.49 -5.83
N ALA A 262 -11.63 -2.88 -5.01
CA ALA A 262 -10.42 -2.24 -5.53
C ALA A 262 -9.47 -3.26 -6.16
N TYR A 263 -9.29 -4.43 -5.53
CA TYR A 263 -8.49 -5.52 -6.08
C TYR A 263 -9.10 -6.09 -7.36
N ALA A 264 -10.42 -6.31 -7.39
CA ALA A 264 -11.12 -6.75 -8.59
C ALA A 264 -11.02 -5.72 -9.73
N ALA A 265 -11.21 -4.43 -9.44
CA ALA A 265 -11.06 -3.36 -10.42
C ALA A 265 -9.62 -3.31 -10.96
N ARG A 266 -8.60 -3.47 -10.11
CA ARG A 266 -7.19 -3.60 -10.54
C ARG A 266 -6.99 -4.80 -11.45
N TRP A 267 -7.57 -5.94 -11.11
CA TRP A 267 -7.49 -7.15 -11.92
C TRP A 267 -8.12 -6.95 -13.30
N VAL A 268 -9.30 -6.35 -13.37
CA VAL A 268 -9.96 -5.98 -14.64
C VAL A 268 -9.08 -5.03 -15.45
N ALA A 269 -8.62 -3.93 -14.86
CA ALA A 269 -7.78 -2.94 -15.53
C ALA A 269 -6.51 -3.59 -16.10
N LYS A 270 -5.82 -4.43 -15.33
CA LYS A 270 -4.61 -5.13 -15.77
C LYS A 270 -4.92 -6.14 -16.88
N SER A 271 -6.05 -6.84 -16.81
CA SER A 271 -6.47 -7.80 -17.82
C SER A 271 -6.74 -7.13 -19.17
N LEU A 272 -7.38 -5.95 -19.18
CA LEU A 272 -7.59 -5.18 -20.41
C LEU A 272 -6.28 -4.75 -21.09
N ILE A 273 -5.27 -4.36 -20.30
CA ILE A 273 -3.92 -4.05 -20.82
C ILE A 273 -3.24 -5.32 -21.37
N LYS A 274 -3.30 -6.43 -20.63
CA LYS A 274 -2.65 -7.69 -21.03
C LYS A 274 -3.33 -8.36 -22.22
N ALA A 275 -4.62 -8.12 -22.44
CA ALA A 275 -5.37 -8.53 -23.62
C ALA A 275 -5.16 -7.58 -24.82
N ASP A 276 -4.28 -6.60 -24.71
CA ASP A 276 -3.97 -5.60 -25.74
C ASP A 276 -5.19 -4.77 -26.21
N LEU A 277 -6.21 -4.63 -25.36
CA LEU A 277 -7.41 -3.87 -25.68
C LEU A 277 -7.21 -2.35 -25.52
N CYS A 278 -6.31 -1.96 -24.61
CA CYS A 278 -5.93 -0.58 -24.37
C CYS A 278 -4.48 -0.52 -23.85
N LYS A 279 -3.92 0.69 -23.74
CA LYS A 279 -2.56 0.93 -23.21
C LYS A 279 -2.55 1.64 -21.87
N ARG A 280 -3.68 2.27 -21.51
CA ARG A 280 -3.92 2.87 -20.21
C ARG A 280 -5.41 2.83 -19.90
N VAL A 281 -5.78 2.43 -18.69
CA VAL A 281 -7.18 2.30 -18.33
C VAL A 281 -7.43 2.57 -16.86
N LEU A 282 -8.57 3.21 -16.58
CA LEU A 282 -9.14 3.41 -15.26
C LEU A 282 -10.53 2.76 -15.24
N VAL A 283 -10.78 1.92 -14.24
CA VAL A 283 -12.06 1.27 -13.98
C VAL A 283 -12.58 1.80 -12.65
N GLN A 284 -13.83 2.25 -12.61
CA GLN A 284 -14.53 2.61 -11.40
C GLN A 284 -15.64 1.59 -11.12
N ILE A 285 -15.78 1.17 -9.87
CA ILE A 285 -16.89 0.34 -9.40
C ILE A 285 -17.49 1.00 -8.15
N SER A 286 -18.81 1.00 -7.98
CA SER A 286 -19.45 1.47 -6.75
C SER A 286 -20.49 0.51 -6.19
N TYR A 287 -20.69 0.56 -4.88
CA TYR A 287 -21.61 -0.29 -4.13
C TYR A 287 -22.43 0.53 -3.14
N ALA A 288 -23.57 -0.02 -2.74
CA ALA A 288 -24.29 0.36 -1.53
C ALA A 288 -24.31 -0.84 -0.57
N ILE A 289 -24.27 -0.55 0.73
CA ILE A 289 -24.29 -1.56 1.79
C ILE A 289 -25.46 -2.55 1.61
N GLY A 290 -25.18 -3.84 1.78
CA GLY A 290 -26.16 -4.93 1.66
C GLY A 290 -26.57 -5.30 0.23
N ILE A 291 -26.12 -4.57 -0.80
CA ILE A 291 -26.39 -4.89 -2.21
C ILE A 291 -25.18 -5.62 -2.81
N ALA A 292 -25.39 -6.83 -3.31
CA ALA A 292 -24.32 -7.67 -3.87
C ALA A 292 -23.83 -7.18 -5.24
N LYS A 293 -24.73 -6.66 -6.08
CA LYS A 293 -24.38 -6.16 -7.42
C LYS A 293 -23.86 -4.71 -7.34
N PRO A 294 -22.83 -4.35 -8.12
CA PRO A 294 -22.40 -2.96 -8.25
C PRO A 294 -23.55 -2.04 -8.69
N LEU A 295 -23.58 -0.83 -8.14
CA LEU A 295 -24.49 0.22 -8.61
C LEU A 295 -24.03 0.82 -9.93
N SER A 296 -22.71 0.92 -10.13
CA SER A 296 -22.12 1.41 -11.37
C SER A 296 -20.78 0.74 -11.64
N ILE A 297 -20.50 0.58 -12.93
CA ILE A 297 -19.18 0.19 -13.47
C ILE A 297 -18.89 1.16 -14.62
N THR A 298 -17.74 1.83 -14.55
CA THR A 298 -17.32 2.78 -15.59
C THR A 298 -15.88 2.47 -16.00
N VAL A 299 -15.58 2.58 -17.30
CA VAL A 299 -14.24 2.37 -17.85
C VAL A 299 -13.79 3.58 -18.66
N PHE A 300 -12.57 4.04 -18.41
CA PHE A 300 -11.93 5.14 -19.13
C PHE A 300 -10.62 4.65 -19.74
N SER A 301 -10.53 4.66 -21.07
CA SER A 301 -9.35 4.13 -21.79
C SER A 301 -8.32 5.21 -22.15
N TYR A 302 -8.59 6.47 -21.79
CA TYR A 302 -7.76 7.63 -22.13
C TYR A 302 -7.47 7.76 -23.65
N GLY A 303 -8.36 7.25 -24.51
CA GLY A 303 -8.16 7.24 -25.96
C GLY A 303 -7.10 6.23 -26.45
N THR A 304 -6.66 5.31 -25.60
CA THR A 304 -5.63 4.31 -25.95
C THR A 304 -6.19 2.98 -26.46
N SER A 305 -7.51 2.87 -26.52
CA SER A 305 -8.24 1.70 -27.04
C SER A 305 -8.67 1.94 -28.48
N LYS A 306 -8.70 0.87 -29.30
CA LYS A 306 -9.38 0.88 -30.60
C LYS A 306 -10.89 0.67 -30.46
N LYS A 307 -11.33 0.06 -29.36
CA LYS A 307 -12.73 -0.12 -28.99
C LYS A 307 -13.23 1.10 -28.21
N SER A 308 -14.50 1.42 -28.37
CA SER A 308 -15.19 2.40 -27.53
C SER A 308 -15.23 1.96 -26.06
N GLU A 309 -15.39 2.90 -25.14
CA GLU A 309 -15.53 2.61 -23.71
C GLU A 309 -16.78 1.77 -23.42
N LYS A 310 -17.84 1.92 -24.24
CA LYS A 310 -19.02 1.06 -24.20
C LYS A 310 -18.68 -0.40 -24.52
N GLU A 311 -17.96 -0.65 -25.61
CA GLU A 311 -17.55 -2.02 -25.97
C GLU A 311 -16.60 -2.64 -24.94
N LEU A 312 -15.73 -1.83 -24.33
CA LEU A 312 -14.89 -2.30 -23.22
C LEU A 312 -15.74 -2.67 -22.00
N LEU A 313 -16.75 -1.85 -21.66
CA LEU A 313 -17.67 -2.15 -20.57
C LEU A 313 -18.47 -3.43 -20.83
N ASP A 314 -18.93 -3.65 -22.06
CA ASP A 314 -19.62 -4.89 -22.45
C ASP A 314 -18.68 -6.10 -22.28
N ILE A 315 -17.39 -5.98 -22.61
CA ILE A 315 -16.39 -7.04 -22.35
C ILE A 315 -16.21 -7.30 -20.85
N ILE A 316 -16.20 -6.26 -20.01
CA ILE A 316 -16.04 -6.40 -18.56
C ILE A 316 -17.24 -7.13 -17.93
N ASN A 317 -18.44 -6.93 -18.47
CA ASN A 317 -19.68 -7.51 -17.95
C ASN A 317 -19.91 -8.97 -18.37
N ASN A 318 -19.21 -9.47 -19.40
CA ASN A 318 -19.32 -10.84 -19.91
C ASN A 318 -18.28 -11.76 -19.25
#